data_AF-A0AA35YYL0-F1
#
_entry.id   AF-A0AA35YYL0-F1
#
_cell.length_a   1.000
_cell.length_b   1.000
_cell.length_c   1.000
_cell.angle_alpha   90.00
_cell.angle_beta   90.00
_cell.angle_gamma   90.00
#
_symmetry.space_group_name_H-M   'P 1'
#
loop_
_entity.id
_entity.type
_entity.pdbx_description
1 polymer ?
#
loop_
_entity_poly.entity_id
_entity_poly.type
_entity_poly.pdbx_seq_one_letter_code
_entity_poly.pdbx_strand_id
1 'polypeptide(L)'
;MIFGDDDDDDLGGFTYRPFQIRTESEDEATVTKRKLKSLHEKIDQLLLASKNMGAMFKTEKTNLEMIRTGLQQDYVSFQTSFTSQITKHHDDLAMESKVMDALARKTEKVKVLDLKLQQSEKKVQDFLSKRVVVRSCISDVTGLLLDIIQTRESMIFVTIQTRGRRWIWKVEPPKVPTNPIFKKEPKGKEKLIKEEPIIDDDEDEEPDEAELKRFRAFVKVVNAPFTKSGANQLLFSFYLKHMKPQYETWSVHKKLDVNVNGTIETESFPNAKFKVARGSACLAYEFTLADLPCLNPND
;
A
#
# COMPACT_ATOMS: atom_id res chain seq x y z
N MET A 1 19.82 33.13 -28.33
CA MET A 1 21.28 33.31 -28.21
C MET A 1 21.55 34.77 -28.48
N ILE A 2 21.94 35.48 -27.43
CA ILE A 2 22.29 36.89 -27.44
C ILE A 2 23.79 36.91 -27.70
N PHE A 3 24.21 37.58 -28.78
CA PHE A 3 25.61 37.92 -29.00
C PHE A 3 25.91 39.11 -28.09
N GLY A 4 26.60 38.84 -26.98
CA GLY A 4 27.30 39.88 -26.24
C GLY A 4 28.62 40.10 -26.95
N ASP A 5 28.67 41.16 -27.75
CA ASP A 5 29.85 42.01 -27.85
C ASP A 5 30.23 42.42 -26.43
N ASP A 6 31.47 42.22 -26.02
CA ASP A 6 32.13 43.08 -25.04
C ASP A 6 33.63 42.75 -24.98
N ASP A 7 34.39 43.84 -25.09
CA ASP A 7 35.72 44.08 -24.56
C ASP A 7 36.93 43.55 -25.35
N ASP A 8 37.21 44.29 -26.43
CA ASP A 8 38.53 44.86 -26.63
C ASP A 8 39.02 45.51 -25.33
N ASP A 9 40.11 45.03 -24.73
CA ASP A 9 41.11 45.89 -24.07
C ASP A 9 42.36 45.10 -23.62
N ASP A 10 43.50 45.78 -23.76
CA ASP A 10 44.78 45.54 -23.09
C ASP A 10 45.75 44.44 -23.62
N LEU A 11 46.22 44.65 -24.85
CA LEU A 11 47.54 44.16 -25.26
C LEU A 11 48.65 44.98 -24.57
N GLY A 12 48.92 44.63 -23.30
CA GLY A 12 50.07 45.12 -22.55
C GLY A 12 51.38 44.96 -23.35
N GLY A 13 52.00 46.07 -23.72
CA GLY A 13 53.21 46.11 -24.52
C GLY A 13 54.37 45.36 -23.86
N PHE A 14 54.77 44.23 -24.44
CA PHE A 14 56.00 43.55 -24.06
C PHE A 14 57.20 44.41 -24.48
N THR A 15 57.88 44.99 -23.50
CA THR A 15 59.15 45.68 -23.72
C THR A 15 60.24 44.64 -23.96
N TYR A 16 60.68 44.53 -25.22
CA TYR A 16 61.78 43.66 -25.61
C TYR A 16 63.08 44.10 -24.94
N ARG A 17 63.64 43.27 -24.05
CA ARG A 17 64.99 43.44 -23.51
C ARG A 17 65.97 42.63 -24.36
N PRO A 18 66.91 43.27 -25.10
CA PRO A 18 67.91 42.54 -25.87
C PRO A 18 68.83 41.74 -24.94
N PHE A 19 69.13 40.50 -25.34
CA PHE A 19 69.94 39.58 -24.57
C PHE A 19 71.36 40.14 -24.43
N GLN A 20 71.79 40.48 -23.21
CA GLN A 20 73.19 40.79 -22.91
C GLN A 20 73.98 39.48 -22.81
N ILE A 21 74.84 39.22 -23.79
CA ILE A 21 75.80 38.11 -23.75
C ILE A 21 76.91 38.51 -22.77
N ARG A 22 76.90 37.90 -21.57
CA ARG A 22 77.99 38.06 -20.59
C ARG A 22 79.26 37.38 -21.11
N THR A 23 80.26 38.17 -21.47
CA THR A 23 81.62 37.72 -21.82
C THR A 23 82.56 37.94 -20.64
N GLU A 24 82.27 37.33 -19.50
CA GLU A 24 83.15 37.41 -18.32
C GLU A 24 83.83 36.07 -18.04
N SER A 25 85.15 36.15 -17.88
CA SER A 25 86.13 35.17 -17.39
C SER A 25 86.78 34.23 -18.42
N GLU A 26 88.03 34.55 -18.75
CA GLU A 26 89.05 33.72 -19.42
C GLU A 26 89.65 32.66 -18.47
N ASP A 27 88.86 32.12 -17.53
CA ASP A 27 89.26 30.92 -16.78
C ASP A 27 88.99 29.72 -17.70
N GLU A 28 89.97 29.43 -18.56
CA GLU A 28 90.03 28.24 -19.40
C GLU A 28 90.18 27.01 -18.49
N ALA A 29 89.06 26.65 -17.85
CA ALA A 29 88.96 25.56 -16.88
C ALA A 29 89.19 24.25 -17.63
N THR A 30 90.46 23.83 -17.67
CA THR A 30 90.87 22.53 -18.23
C THR A 30 89.93 21.44 -17.72
N VAL A 31 89.15 20.87 -18.64
CA VAL A 31 88.17 19.83 -18.34
C VAL A 31 88.95 18.60 -17.86
N THR A 32 89.04 18.43 -16.54
CA THR A 32 89.74 17.27 -15.96
C THR A 32 88.98 15.99 -16.30
N LYS A 33 89.72 14.92 -16.64
CA LYS A 33 89.20 13.58 -16.98
C LYS A 33 88.14 13.04 -16.01
N ARG A 34 88.17 13.44 -14.73
CA ARG A 34 87.14 13.09 -13.72
C ARG A 34 85.77 13.70 -14.02
N LYS A 35 85.72 14.96 -14.48
CA LYS A 35 84.45 15.63 -14.83
C LYS A 35 83.76 14.90 -15.98
N LEU A 36 84.52 14.48 -16.99
CA LEU A 36 83.99 13.71 -18.13
C LEU A 36 83.37 12.37 -17.68
N LYS A 37 84.06 11.64 -16.79
CA LYS A 37 83.55 10.37 -16.23
C LYS A 37 82.26 10.57 -15.43
N SER A 38 82.21 11.60 -14.58
CA SER A 38 80.99 11.92 -13.82
C SER A 38 79.83 12.31 -14.73
N LEU A 39 80.11 13.03 -15.83
CA LEU A 39 79.11 13.43 -16.79
C LEU A 39 78.52 12.23 -17.53
N HIS A 40 79.37 11.26 -17.90
CA HIS A 40 78.92 10.00 -18.50
C HIS A 40 77.99 9.21 -17.57
N GLU A 41 78.36 9.08 -16.29
CA GLU A 41 77.52 8.39 -15.29
C GLU A 41 76.17 9.09 -15.08
N LYS A 42 76.14 10.44 -15.08
CA LYS A 42 74.88 11.19 -15.02
C LYS A 42 74.00 10.97 -16.26
N ILE A 43 74.60 10.85 -17.45
CA ILE A 43 73.87 10.54 -18.69
C ILE A 43 73.27 9.14 -18.60
N ASP A 44 74.02 8.15 -18.13
CA ASP A 44 73.52 6.78 -17.98
C ASP A 44 72.38 6.70 -16.97
N GLN A 45 72.51 7.38 -15.83
CA GLN A 45 71.43 7.49 -14.83
C GLN A 45 70.19 8.16 -15.42
N LEU A 46 70.35 9.23 -16.20
CA LEU A 46 69.24 9.92 -16.87
C LEU A 46 68.56 9.01 -17.90
N LEU A 47 69.34 8.23 -18.65
CA LEU A 47 68.81 7.28 -19.64
C LEU A 47 68.04 6.16 -18.96
N LEU A 48 68.54 5.64 -17.84
CA LEU A 48 67.86 4.61 -17.04
C LEU A 48 66.56 5.16 -16.44
N ALA A 49 66.60 6.36 -15.86
CA ALA A 49 65.44 7.03 -15.32
C ALA A 49 64.37 7.28 -16.40
N SER A 50 64.77 7.70 -17.60
CA SER A 50 63.87 7.89 -18.74
C SER A 50 63.21 6.58 -19.17
N LYS A 51 63.95 5.47 -19.23
CA LYS A 51 63.39 4.15 -19.53
C LYS A 51 62.39 3.69 -18.48
N ASN A 52 62.71 3.85 -17.20
CA ASN A 52 61.83 3.49 -16.09
C ASN A 52 60.53 4.31 -16.11
N MET A 53 60.64 5.62 -16.35
CA MET A 53 59.48 6.51 -16.50
C MET A 53 58.59 6.08 -17.67
N GLY A 54 59.20 5.68 -18.80
CA GLY A 54 58.46 5.14 -19.94
C GLY A 54 57.71 3.84 -19.61
N ALA A 55 58.30 2.95 -18.80
CA ALA A 55 57.64 1.73 -18.34
C ALA A 55 56.48 2.01 -17.37
N MET A 56 56.66 2.97 -16.45
CA MET A 56 55.61 3.42 -15.54
C MET A 56 54.42 4.01 -16.32
N PHE A 57 54.66 4.88 -17.29
CA PHE A 57 53.60 5.48 -18.11
C PHE A 57 52.80 4.44 -18.89
N LYS A 58 53.47 3.41 -19.43
CA LYS A 58 52.78 2.29 -20.10
C LYS A 58 51.88 1.52 -19.13
N THR A 59 52.35 1.26 -17.92
CA THR A 59 51.60 0.54 -16.89
C THR A 59 50.39 1.35 -16.41
N GLU A 60 50.58 2.64 -16.17
CA GLU A 60 49.50 3.55 -15.79
C GLU A 60 48.43 3.66 -16.90
N LYS A 61 48.86 3.76 -18.16
CA LYS A 61 47.94 3.74 -19.31
C LYS A 61 47.10 2.47 -19.34
N THR A 62 47.69 1.29 -19.14
CA THR A 62 46.94 0.04 -19.11
C THR A 62 45.96 -0.03 -17.94
N ASN A 63 46.31 0.52 -16.78
CA ASN A 63 45.42 0.59 -15.63
C ASN A 63 44.23 1.52 -15.89
N LEU A 64 44.45 2.68 -16.49
CA LEU A 64 43.37 3.61 -16.87
C LEU A 64 42.41 2.99 -17.91
N GLU A 65 42.94 2.23 -18.86
CA GLU A 65 42.12 1.52 -19.85
C GLU A 65 41.26 0.42 -19.21
N MET A 66 41.80 -0.30 -18.22
CA MET A 66 41.06 -1.28 -17.43
C MET A 66 39.96 -0.63 -16.59
N ILE A 67 40.25 0.50 -15.94
CA ILE A 67 39.24 1.25 -15.17
C ILE A 67 38.13 1.77 -16.10
N ARG A 68 38.50 2.32 -17.26
CA ARG A 68 37.53 2.82 -18.25
C ARG A 68 36.58 1.74 -18.72
N THR A 69 37.11 0.57 -19.08
CA THR A 69 36.29 -0.57 -19.54
C THR A 69 35.41 -1.13 -18.43
N GLY A 70 35.92 -1.22 -17.19
CA GLY A 70 35.13 -1.60 -16.02
C GLY A 70 33.96 -0.65 -15.77
N LEU A 71 34.21 0.67 -15.74
CA LEU A 71 33.17 1.68 -15.55
C LEU A 71 32.11 1.61 -16.66
N GLN A 72 32.51 1.37 -17.90
CA GLN A 72 31.60 1.24 -19.03
C GLN A 72 30.71 -0.01 -18.90
N GLN A 73 31.27 -1.14 -18.44
CA GLN A 73 30.51 -2.35 -18.17
C GLN A 73 29.52 -2.14 -17.02
N ASP A 74 29.95 -1.51 -15.93
CA ASP A 74 29.11 -1.20 -14.78
C ASP A 74 27.94 -0.31 -15.20
N TYR A 75 28.20 0.73 -15.99
CA TYR A 75 27.17 1.61 -16.52
C TYR A 75 26.11 0.86 -17.35
N VAL A 76 26.53 -0.02 -18.26
CA VAL A 76 25.61 -0.83 -19.07
C VAL A 76 24.79 -1.77 -18.17
N SER A 77 25.43 -2.44 -17.22
CA SER A 77 24.74 -3.34 -16.28
C SER A 77 23.70 -2.60 -15.43
N PHE A 78 24.04 -1.40 -14.94
CA PHE A 78 23.15 -0.54 -14.20
C PHE A 78 21.97 -0.09 -15.07
N GLN A 79 22.23 0.35 -16.30
CA GLN A 79 21.19 0.77 -17.23
C GLN A 79 20.21 -0.36 -17.54
N THR A 80 20.69 -1.60 -17.76
CA THR A 80 19.84 -2.77 -17.98
C THR A 80 18.99 -3.07 -16.74
N SER A 81 19.60 -3.08 -15.55
CA SER A 81 18.87 -3.32 -14.29
C SER A 81 17.79 -2.26 -14.04
N PHE A 82 18.13 -0.99 -14.25
CA PHE A 82 17.20 0.14 -14.08
C PHE A 82 16.04 0.06 -15.06
N THR A 83 16.32 -0.24 -16.34
CA THR A 83 15.30 -0.40 -17.37
C THR A 83 14.36 -1.57 -17.06
N SER A 84 14.90 -2.71 -16.62
CA SER A 84 14.10 -3.87 -16.19
C SER A 84 13.19 -3.55 -15.00
N GLN A 85 13.66 -2.74 -14.05
CA GLN A 85 12.86 -2.30 -12.93
C GLN A 85 11.72 -1.36 -13.37
N ILE A 86 11.99 -0.45 -14.31
CA ILE A 86 10.98 0.44 -14.90
C ILE A 86 9.89 -0.37 -15.60
N THR A 87 10.26 -1.34 -16.45
CA THR A 87 9.28 -2.16 -17.17
C THR A 87 8.42 -2.97 -16.21
N LYS A 88 9.04 -3.55 -15.17
CA LYS A 88 8.29 -4.27 -14.13
C LYS A 88 7.28 -3.37 -13.42
N HIS A 89 7.68 -2.17 -13.01
CA HIS A 89 6.75 -1.23 -12.37
C HIS A 89 5.64 -0.76 -13.32
N HIS A 90 5.92 -0.67 -14.62
CA HIS A 90 4.89 -0.36 -15.61
C HIS A 90 3.85 -1.48 -15.73
N ASP A 91 4.29 -2.73 -15.76
CA ASP A 91 3.40 -3.91 -15.80
C ASP A 91 2.56 -4.02 -14.50
N ASP A 92 3.19 -3.82 -13.34
CA ASP A 92 2.51 -3.80 -12.04
C ASP A 92 1.41 -2.73 -11.99
N LEU A 93 1.68 -1.52 -12.48
CA LEU A 93 0.69 -0.44 -12.57
C LEU A 93 -0.46 -0.77 -13.53
N ALA A 94 -0.17 -1.44 -14.65
CA ALA A 94 -1.22 -1.87 -15.58
C ALA A 94 -2.14 -2.92 -14.95
N MET A 95 -1.60 -3.85 -14.17
CA MET A 95 -2.41 -4.82 -13.41
C MET A 95 -3.23 -4.14 -12.30
N GLU A 96 -2.65 -3.20 -11.56
CA GLU A 96 -3.37 -2.43 -10.52
C GLU A 96 -4.56 -1.66 -11.12
N SER A 97 -4.39 -1.04 -12.28
CA SER A 97 -5.48 -0.36 -12.99
C SER A 97 -6.63 -1.32 -13.33
N LYS A 98 -6.33 -2.54 -13.81
CA LYS A 98 -7.36 -3.55 -14.10
C LYS A 98 -8.14 -3.96 -12.84
N VAL A 99 -7.45 -4.10 -11.70
CA VAL A 99 -8.08 -4.42 -10.41
C VAL A 99 -9.00 -3.29 -9.97
N MET A 100 -8.56 -2.04 -10.11
CA MET A 100 -9.38 -0.87 -9.80
C MET A 100 -10.66 -0.81 -10.64
N ASP A 101 -10.58 -1.10 -11.94
CA ASP A 101 -11.75 -1.16 -12.82
C ASP A 101 -12.72 -2.29 -12.42
N ALA A 102 -12.18 -3.47 -12.09
CA ALA A 102 -13.00 -4.59 -11.60
C ALA A 102 -13.69 -4.25 -10.28
N LEU A 103 -12.99 -3.57 -9.36
CA LEU A 103 -13.55 -3.11 -8.09
C LEU A 103 -14.66 -2.07 -8.30
N ALA A 104 -14.48 -1.14 -9.24
CA ALA A 104 -15.49 -0.16 -9.58
C ALA A 104 -16.76 -0.82 -10.13
N ARG A 105 -16.63 -1.82 -11.02
CA ARG A 105 -17.76 -2.62 -11.53
C ARG A 105 -18.48 -3.37 -10.41
N LYS A 106 -17.74 -4.05 -9.53
CA LYS A 106 -18.33 -4.76 -8.36
C LYS A 106 -19.06 -3.78 -7.43
N THR A 107 -18.50 -2.60 -7.19
CA THR A 107 -19.12 -1.55 -6.36
C THR A 107 -20.46 -1.12 -6.95
N GLU A 108 -20.55 -0.98 -8.27
CA GLU A 108 -21.82 -0.63 -8.93
C GLU A 108 -22.85 -1.77 -8.87
N LYS A 109 -22.44 -3.02 -9.10
CA LYS A 109 -23.31 -4.20 -8.92
C LYS A 109 -23.89 -4.25 -7.49
N VAL A 110 -23.08 -3.98 -6.47
CA VAL A 110 -23.52 -3.93 -5.07
C VAL A 110 -24.56 -2.82 -4.82
N LYS A 111 -24.35 -1.61 -5.38
CA LYS A 111 -25.34 -0.52 -5.25
C LYS A 111 -26.69 -0.87 -5.89
N VAL A 112 -26.67 -1.51 -7.06
CA VAL A 112 -27.91 -1.95 -7.73
C VAL A 112 -28.66 -2.97 -6.87
N LEU A 113 -27.95 -3.93 -6.26
CA LEU A 113 -28.56 -4.91 -5.36
C LEU A 113 -29.11 -4.27 -4.08
N ASP A 114 -28.42 -3.30 -3.50
CA ASP A 114 -28.90 -2.54 -2.34
C ASP A 114 -30.22 -1.81 -2.64
N LEU A 115 -30.32 -1.16 -3.79
CA LEU A 115 -31.57 -0.52 -4.24
C LEU A 115 -32.72 -1.52 -4.42
N LYS A 116 -32.45 -2.70 -5.02
CA LYS A 116 -33.43 -3.78 -5.15
C LYS A 116 -33.89 -4.29 -3.78
N LEU A 117 -32.96 -4.45 -2.83
CA LEU A 117 -33.26 -4.87 -1.47
C LEU A 117 -34.17 -3.86 -0.78
N GLN A 118 -33.81 -2.58 -0.78
CA GLN A 118 -34.64 -1.50 -0.21
C GLN A 118 -36.04 -1.45 -0.83
N GLN A 119 -36.16 -1.71 -2.14
CA GLN A 119 -37.46 -1.78 -2.81
C GLN A 119 -38.29 -2.96 -2.30
N SER A 120 -37.67 -4.13 -2.10
CA SER A 120 -38.34 -5.32 -1.57
C SER A 120 -38.79 -5.13 -0.11
N GLU A 121 -37.97 -4.47 0.72
CA GLU A 121 -38.31 -4.16 2.11
C GLU A 121 -39.56 -3.26 2.20
N LYS A 122 -39.65 -2.24 1.34
CA LYS A 122 -40.84 -1.38 1.26
C LYS A 122 -42.11 -2.18 0.93
N LYS A 123 -42.01 -3.15 0.00
CA LYS A 123 -43.15 -4.03 -0.33
C LYS A 123 -43.54 -4.91 0.86
N VAL A 124 -42.57 -5.46 1.59
CA VAL A 124 -42.84 -6.25 2.80
C VAL A 124 -43.56 -5.42 3.86
N GLN A 125 -43.14 -4.17 4.08
CA GLN A 125 -43.79 -3.27 5.04
C GLN A 125 -45.24 -2.94 4.63
N ASP A 126 -45.51 -2.74 3.34
CA ASP A 126 -46.87 -2.58 2.81
C ASP A 126 -47.73 -3.83 3.08
N PHE A 127 -47.21 -5.04 2.83
CA PHE A 127 -47.93 -6.28 3.14
C PHE A 127 -48.18 -6.48 4.63
N LEU A 128 -47.23 -6.13 5.49
CA LEU A 128 -47.40 -6.19 6.94
C LEU A 128 -48.51 -5.25 7.40
N SER A 129 -48.56 -4.04 6.84
CA SER A 129 -49.62 -3.05 7.12
C SER A 129 -50.99 -3.58 6.72
N LYS A 130 -51.12 -4.14 5.52
CA LYS A 130 -52.36 -4.79 5.05
C LYS A 130 -52.79 -5.94 5.96
N ARG A 131 -51.84 -6.76 6.43
CA ARG A 131 -52.13 -7.87 7.36
C ARG A 131 -52.68 -7.38 8.69
N VAL A 132 -52.19 -6.27 9.22
CA VAL A 132 -52.72 -5.65 10.46
C VAL A 132 -54.17 -5.22 10.26
N VAL A 133 -54.49 -4.56 9.15
CA VAL A 133 -55.87 -4.16 8.82
C VAL A 133 -56.79 -5.37 8.76
N VAL A 134 -56.40 -6.43 8.03
CA VAL A 134 -57.20 -7.67 7.93
C VAL A 134 -57.43 -8.31 9.30
N ARG A 135 -56.40 -8.36 10.17
CA ARG A 135 -56.55 -8.88 11.54
C ARG A 135 -57.55 -8.07 12.36
N SER A 136 -57.54 -6.74 12.22
CA SER A 136 -58.54 -5.88 12.87
C SER A 136 -59.95 -6.21 12.42
N CYS A 137 -60.19 -6.29 11.10
CA CYS A 137 -61.50 -6.64 10.55
C CYS A 137 -61.99 -8.01 11.03
N ILE A 138 -61.09 -9.01 11.14
CA ILE A 138 -61.44 -10.32 11.68
C ILE A 138 -61.86 -10.21 13.14
N SER A 139 -61.14 -9.42 13.94
CA SER A 139 -61.47 -9.19 15.35
C SER A 139 -62.84 -8.54 15.51
N ASP A 140 -63.15 -7.51 14.71
CA ASP A 140 -64.43 -6.80 14.76
C ASP A 140 -65.60 -7.73 14.40
N VAL A 141 -65.46 -8.52 13.32
CA VAL A 141 -66.47 -9.50 12.91
C VAL A 141 -66.65 -10.57 14.00
N THR A 142 -65.56 -11.04 14.61
CA THR A 142 -65.62 -12.04 15.69
C THR A 142 -66.33 -11.49 16.91
N GLY A 143 -66.05 -10.24 17.30
CA GLY A 143 -66.74 -9.56 18.40
C GLY A 143 -68.24 -9.45 18.15
N LEU A 144 -68.65 -8.97 16.96
CA LEU A 144 -70.06 -8.90 16.57
C LEU A 144 -70.76 -10.26 16.62
N LEU A 145 -70.11 -11.33 16.14
CA LEU A 145 -70.67 -12.67 16.19
C LEU A 145 -70.83 -13.19 17.62
N LEU A 146 -69.86 -12.92 18.49
CA LEU A 146 -69.94 -13.28 19.92
C LEU A 146 -71.07 -12.53 20.63
N ASP A 147 -71.22 -11.23 20.38
CA ASP A 147 -72.30 -10.41 20.94
C ASP A 147 -73.68 -10.92 20.51
N ILE A 148 -73.84 -11.29 19.23
CA ILE A 148 -75.08 -11.90 18.72
C ILE A 148 -75.38 -13.24 19.42
N ILE A 149 -74.36 -14.08 19.61
CA ILE A 149 -74.49 -15.37 20.30
C ILE A 149 -74.89 -15.17 21.77
N GLN A 150 -74.27 -14.23 22.47
CA GLN A 150 -74.57 -13.95 23.88
C GLN A 150 -75.95 -13.34 24.08
N THR A 151 -76.40 -12.47 23.18
CA THR A 151 -77.70 -11.80 23.30
C THR A 151 -78.89 -12.74 23.05
N ARG A 152 -78.69 -13.88 22.38
CA ARG A 152 -79.76 -14.84 22.04
C ARG A 152 -79.51 -16.20 22.69
N GLU A 153 -80.11 -16.45 23.85
CA GLU A 153 -80.21 -17.80 24.45
C GLU A 153 -81.14 -18.76 23.67
N SER A 154 -81.81 -18.29 22.60
CA SER A 154 -82.76 -19.07 21.80
C SER A 154 -82.24 -19.30 20.37
N MET A 155 -81.87 -20.55 20.07
CA MET A 155 -81.67 -21.19 18.76
C MET A 155 -81.31 -20.24 17.59
N ILE A 156 -80.02 -19.99 17.37
CA ILE A 156 -79.52 -19.14 16.27
C ILE A 156 -79.32 -20.00 15.01
N PHE A 157 -79.95 -19.58 13.90
CA PHE A 157 -79.64 -20.08 12.56
C PHE A 157 -78.73 -19.06 11.87
N VAL A 158 -77.54 -19.49 11.46
CA VAL A 158 -76.61 -18.64 10.70
C VAL A 158 -76.76 -18.96 9.22
N THR A 159 -77.09 -17.96 8.41
CA THR A 159 -77.13 -18.07 6.95
C THR A 159 -76.05 -17.22 6.31
N ILE A 160 -75.10 -17.87 5.63
CA ILE A 160 -74.07 -17.20 4.83
C ILE A 160 -74.46 -17.33 3.35
N GLN A 161 -74.56 -16.21 2.65
CA GLN A 161 -74.86 -16.18 1.21
C GLN A 161 -73.68 -15.55 0.45
N THR A 162 -73.00 -16.37 -0.35
CA THR A 162 -71.87 -15.92 -1.20
C THR A 162 -72.15 -16.28 -2.65
N ARG A 163 -72.13 -15.29 -3.56
CA ARG A 163 -72.18 -15.44 -5.04
C ARG A 163 -73.12 -16.57 -5.53
N GLY A 164 -74.38 -16.52 -5.12
CA GLY A 164 -75.42 -17.43 -5.62
C GLY A 164 -75.60 -18.75 -4.88
N ARG A 165 -74.84 -19.03 -3.80
CA ARG A 165 -75.09 -20.18 -2.92
C ARG A 165 -75.44 -19.71 -1.51
N ARG A 166 -76.49 -20.29 -0.93
CA ARG A 166 -76.96 -20.05 0.44
C ARG A 166 -76.62 -21.27 1.29
N TRP A 167 -75.88 -21.05 2.36
CA TRP A 167 -75.56 -22.07 3.35
C TRP A 167 -76.36 -21.76 4.62
N ILE A 168 -77.15 -22.72 5.08
CA ILE A 168 -77.90 -22.63 6.34
C ILE A 168 -77.25 -23.56 7.34
N TRP A 169 -76.66 -23.01 8.40
CA TRP A 169 -76.12 -23.80 9.51
C TRP A 169 -77.04 -23.61 10.72
N LYS A 170 -77.65 -24.71 11.16
CA LYS A 170 -78.36 -24.77 12.44
C LYS A 170 -77.32 -25.12 13.50
N VAL A 171 -77.05 -24.18 14.42
CA VAL A 171 -76.14 -24.42 15.54
C VAL A 171 -76.98 -24.98 16.68
N GLU A 172 -76.88 -26.28 16.93
CA GLU A 172 -77.43 -26.88 18.15
C GLU A 172 -76.54 -26.51 19.36
N PRO A 173 -77.13 -26.30 20.55
CA PRO A 173 -76.37 -26.01 21.75
C PRO A 173 -75.36 -27.14 22.04
N PRO A 174 -74.15 -26.81 22.53
CA PRO A 174 -73.10 -27.79 22.74
C PRO A 174 -73.56 -28.84 23.76
N LYS A 175 -73.75 -30.09 23.31
CA LYS A 175 -73.82 -31.25 24.21
C LYS A 175 -72.44 -31.45 24.82
N VAL A 176 -72.39 -31.57 26.15
CA VAL A 176 -71.19 -31.76 26.98
C VAL A 176 -70.26 -32.79 26.32
N PRO A 177 -68.98 -32.45 26.05
CA PRO A 177 -68.11 -33.29 25.22
C PRO A 177 -67.59 -34.51 26.01
N THR A 178 -67.86 -35.69 25.46
CA THR A 178 -67.12 -36.92 25.74
C THR A 178 -65.91 -36.95 24.78
N ASN A 179 -64.71 -36.76 25.33
CA ASN A 179 -63.34 -36.93 24.79
C ASN A 179 -63.06 -36.70 23.28
N PRO A 180 -62.11 -35.80 22.91
CA PRO A 180 -61.72 -35.60 21.52
C PRO A 180 -60.78 -36.70 21.01
N ILE A 181 -61.21 -37.39 19.95
CA ILE A 181 -60.35 -38.24 19.11
C ILE A 181 -59.58 -37.33 18.14
N PHE A 182 -58.27 -37.22 18.35
CA PHE A 182 -57.34 -36.56 17.42
C PHE A 182 -57.30 -37.29 16.08
N LYS A 183 -57.91 -36.72 15.03
CA LYS A 183 -57.68 -37.13 13.64
C LYS A 183 -56.55 -36.29 13.04
N LYS A 184 -55.52 -37.00 12.55
CA LYS A 184 -54.33 -36.47 11.88
C LYS A 184 -54.70 -35.70 10.61
N GLU A 185 -54.09 -34.52 10.46
CA GLU A 185 -54.13 -33.68 9.27
C GLU A 185 -53.47 -34.33 8.05
N PRO A 186 -54.00 -34.13 6.83
CA PRO A 186 -53.35 -34.51 5.59
C PRO A 186 -52.30 -33.47 5.17
N LYS A 187 -51.06 -33.93 4.96
CA LYS A 187 -49.95 -33.18 4.36
C LYS A 187 -50.34 -32.65 2.97
N GLY A 188 -50.74 -31.38 2.91
CA GLY A 188 -50.95 -30.64 1.67
C GLY A 188 -49.61 -30.20 1.07
N LYS A 189 -49.40 -30.56 -0.19
CA LYS A 189 -48.18 -30.27 -0.97
C LYS A 189 -48.10 -28.76 -1.23
N GLU A 190 -47.16 -28.08 -0.59
CA GLU A 190 -46.76 -26.73 -0.95
C GLU A 190 -46.26 -26.74 -2.39
N LYS A 191 -46.94 -25.97 -3.25
CA LYS A 191 -46.53 -25.79 -4.63
C LYS A 191 -45.29 -24.90 -4.60
N LEU A 192 -44.17 -25.46 -5.08
CA LEU A 192 -42.95 -24.74 -5.42
C LEU A 192 -43.32 -23.44 -6.14
N ILE A 193 -42.95 -22.33 -5.51
CA ILE A 193 -42.79 -21.04 -6.19
C ILE A 193 -41.72 -21.30 -7.25
N LYS A 194 -42.11 -21.19 -8.53
CA LYS A 194 -41.17 -21.20 -9.64
C LYS A 194 -40.38 -19.89 -9.53
N GLU A 195 -39.18 -19.97 -8.97
CA GLU A 195 -38.20 -18.91 -9.13
C GLU A 195 -37.98 -18.72 -10.63
N GLU A 196 -38.33 -17.55 -11.13
CA GLU A 196 -38.00 -17.15 -12.50
C GLU A 196 -36.47 -17.11 -12.60
N PRO A 197 -35.88 -17.68 -13.66
CA PRO A 197 -34.44 -17.64 -13.87
C PRO A 197 -34.07 -16.18 -14.12
N ILE A 198 -33.37 -15.57 -13.16
CA ILE A 198 -32.71 -14.29 -13.38
C ILE A 198 -31.53 -14.60 -14.30
N ILE A 199 -31.79 -14.45 -15.59
CA ILE A 199 -30.79 -14.38 -16.64
C ILE A 199 -29.95 -13.14 -16.33
N ASP A 200 -28.69 -13.36 -15.98
CA ASP A 200 -27.57 -12.47 -16.30
C ASP A 200 -26.40 -13.41 -16.66
N ASP A 201 -26.52 -14.05 -17.83
CA ASP A 201 -25.45 -14.76 -18.56
C ASP A 201 -24.43 -13.72 -19.07
N ASP A 202 -23.76 -13.03 -18.16
CA ASP A 202 -22.48 -12.41 -18.46
C ASP A 202 -21.43 -13.30 -17.78
N GLU A 203 -20.91 -14.28 -18.53
CA GLU A 203 -19.70 -15.05 -18.22
C GLU A 203 -18.50 -14.09 -18.14
N ASP A 204 -18.48 -13.22 -17.13
CA ASP A 204 -17.33 -12.44 -16.73
C ASP A 204 -16.34 -13.44 -16.10
N GLU A 205 -15.38 -13.88 -16.91
CA GLU A 205 -14.24 -14.73 -16.54
C GLU A 205 -13.67 -14.25 -15.18
N GLU A 206 -14.02 -14.99 -14.13
CA GLU A 206 -13.77 -14.59 -12.74
C GLU A 206 -12.25 -14.65 -12.54
N PRO A 207 -11.56 -13.53 -12.25
CA PRO A 207 -10.12 -13.55 -12.08
C PRO A 207 -9.79 -14.46 -10.90
N ASP A 208 -8.95 -15.45 -11.17
CA ASP A 208 -8.38 -16.42 -10.23
C ASP A 208 -8.27 -15.87 -8.80
N GLU A 209 -8.98 -16.49 -7.85
CA GLU A 209 -8.93 -16.16 -6.42
C GLU A 209 -7.50 -16.09 -5.85
N ALA A 210 -6.52 -16.74 -6.48
CA ALA A 210 -5.11 -16.70 -6.12
C ALA A 210 -4.43 -15.36 -6.46
N GLU A 211 -4.88 -14.60 -7.47
CA GLU A 211 -4.35 -13.25 -7.77
C GLU A 211 -4.87 -12.19 -6.80
N LEU A 212 -6.14 -12.29 -6.38
CA LEU A 212 -6.79 -11.35 -5.46
C LEU A 212 -6.26 -11.41 -4.02
N LYS A 213 -5.71 -12.54 -3.57
CA LYS A 213 -5.13 -12.69 -2.23
C LYS A 213 -3.75 -12.04 -2.07
N ARG A 214 -3.11 -11.56 -3.15
CA ARG A 214 -1.76 -10.96 -3.10
C ARG A 214 -1.73 -9.47 -2.74
N PHE A 215 -2.88 -8.80 -2.68
CA PHE A 215 -2.95 -7.36 -2.39
C PHE A 215 -3.66 -7.07 -1.06
N ARG A 216 -2.92 -7.20 0.04
CA ARG A 216 -3.24 -6.48 1.29
C ARG A 216 -2.01 -5.75 1.82
N ALA A 217 -2.21 -4.45 2.01
CA ALA A 217 -1.49 -3.52 2.86
C ALA A 217 -0.08 -3.08 2.42
N PHE A 218 0.00 -2.00 1.63
CA PHE A 218 1.12 -1.04 1.75
C PHE A 218 0.64 0.40 1.52
N VAL A 219 0.35 1.10 2.62
CA VAL A 219 0.50 2.56 2.62
C VAL A 219 1.94 2.84 2.98
N LYS A 220 2.72 3.36 2.03
CA LYS A 220 4.11 3.81 2.25
C LYS A 220 4.16 4.79 3.44
N VAL A 221 4.70 4.33 4.56
CA VAL A 221 4.96 5.11 5.79
C VAL A 221 5.87 6.33 5.54
N VAL A 222 6.56 6.35 4.40
CA VAL A 222 7.54 7.38 4.00
C VAL A 222 6.92 8.79 3.86
N ASN A 223 5.60 8.91 3.67
CA ASN A 223 4.94 10.20 3.41
C ASN A 223 4.13 10.76 4.61
N ALA A 224 4.25 10.17 5.81
CA ALA A 224 3.57 10.74 6.98
C ALA A 224 4.27 12.05 7.42
N PRO A 225 3.57 13.17 7.58
CA PRO A 225 4.18 14.40 8.07
C PRO A 225 4.62 14.20 9.53
N PHE A 226 5.93 14.23 9.77
CA PHE A 226 6.52 14.24 11.10
C PHE A 226 6.60 15.69 11.57
N THR A 227 5.95 16.00 12.69
CA THR A 227 5.77 17.39 13.15
C THR A 227 6.91 17.93 13.98
N LYS A 228 8.01 17.20 14.26
CA LYS A 228 9.13 17.72 15.05
C LYS A 228 10.45 16.97 14.86
N SER A 229 11.51 17.76 14.65
CA SER A 229 12.95 17.48 14.77
C SER A 229 13.58 16.54 13.73
N GLY A 230 14.56 17.05 12.97
CA GLY A 230 15.37 16.28 12.01
C GLY A 230 16.12 15.09 12.62
N ALA A 231 16.34 15.08 13.94
CA ALA A 231 16.92 13.93 14.65
C ALA A 231 16.03 12.67 14.57
N ASN A 232 14.70 12.84 14.60
CA ASN A 232 13.77 11.73 14.51
C ASN A 232 13.78 11.10 13.11
N GLN A 233 13.98 11.91 12.06
CA GLN A 233 14.04 11.42 10.68
C GLN A 233 15.34 10.66 10.39
N LEU A 234 16.47 11.14 10.92
CA LEU A 234 17.76 10.44 10.82
C LEU A 234 17.74 9.09 11.55
N LEU A 235 17.18 9.05 12.76
CA LEU A 235 17.03 7.82 13.54
C LEU A 235 16.11 6.80 12.84
N PHE A 236 14.97 7.26 12.30
CA PHE A 236 14.04 6.38 11.59
C PHE A 236 14.67 5.82 10.30
N SER A 237 15.45 6.66 9.59
CA SER A 237 16.18 6.25 8.40
C SER A 237 17.29 5.25 8.72
N PHE A 238 18.02 5.44 9.81
CA PHE A 238 19.03 4.50 10.31
C PHE A 238 18.40 3.15 10.65
N TYR A 239 17.28 3.16 11.39
CA TYR A 239 16.56 1.95 11.77
C TYR A 239 16.04 1.17 10.55
N LEU A 240 15.42 1.86 9.59
CA LEU A 240 14.94 1.26 8.34
C LEU A 240 16.08 0.64 7.52
N LYS A 241 17.23 1.32 7.46
CA LYS A 241 18.39 0.88 6.67
C LYS A 241 19.04 -0.38 7.24
N HIS A 242 19.13 -0.49 8.56
CA HIS A 242 19.94 -1.55 9.20
C HIS A 242 19.13 -2.74 9.73
N MET A 243 17.88 -2.54 10.16
CA MET A 243 17.12 -3.62 10.82
C MET A 243 16.21 -4.43 9.89
N LYS A 244 15.93 -3.97 8.66
CA LYS A 244 15.02 -4.61 7.70
C LYS A 244 13.80 -5.30 8.36
N PRO A 245 13.05 -4.63 9.24
CA PRO A 245 12.02 -5.33 9.98
C PRO A 245 10.88 -5.74 9.02
N GLN A 246 10.28 -6.91 9.29
CA GLN A 246 9.17 -7.43 8.50
C GLN A 246 7.89 -6.65 8.86
N TYR A 247 7.59 -5.62 8.09
CA TYR A 247 6.49 -4.67 8.34
C TYR A 247 5.10 -5.17 7.90
N GLU A 248 4.72 -6.41 8.23
CA GLU A 248 3.42 -6.93 7.76
C GLU A 248 2.20 -6.54 8.61
N THR A 249 2.37 -5.88 9.78
CA THR A 249 1.22 -5.67 10.71
C THR A 249 1.06 -4.27 11.32
N TRP A 250 1.83 -3.26 10.92
CA TRP A 250 1.76 -1.94 11.56
C TRP A 250 0.79 -1.01 10.83
N SER A 251 -0.37 -0.73 11.46
CA SER A 251 -1.34 0.24 10.96
C SER A 251 -0.96 1.68 11.37
N VAL A 252 -1.22 2.63 10.48
CA VAL A 252 -0.97 4.09 10.64
C VAL A 252 -1.59 4.69 11.92
N HIS A 253 -2.57 4.00 12.51
CA HIS A 253 -3.30 4.44 13.72
C HIS A 253 -2.58 4.11 15.04
N LYS A 254 -1.49 3.34 15.02
CA LYS A 254 -0.60 3.15 16.18
C LYS A 254 0.65 4.03 16.01
N LYS A 255 0.47 5.35 15.95
CA LYS A 255 1.62 6.27 16.05
C LYS A 255 2.18 6.18 17.47
N LEU A 256 3.33 5.52 17.60
CA LEU A 256 4.16 5.56 18.79
C LEU A 256 4.76 6.96 18.91
N ASP A 257 4.49 7.63 20.02
CA ASP A 257 5.23 8.85 20.39
C ASP A 257 6.62 8.39 20.85
N VAL A 258 7.55 8.23 19.90
CA VAL A 258 8.94 7.89 20.19
C VAL A 258 9.67 9.18 20.53
N ASN A 259 9.84 9.43 21.82
CA ASN A 259 10.55 10.61 22.30
C ASN A 259 11.95 10.20 22.76
N VAL A 260 12.98 10.77 22.13
CA VAL A 260 14.38 10.52 22.50
C VAL A 260 14.76 11.51 23.60
N ASN A 261 14.81 11.02 24.83
CA ASN A 261 15.26 11.82 25.98
C ASN A 261 16.77 11.62 26.17
N GLY A 262 17.59 12.40 25.47
CA GLY A 262 19.04 12.42 25.65
C GLY A 262 19.78 13.23 24.58
N THR A 263 20.89 13.86 24.96
CA THR A 263 21.82 14.52 24.03
C THR A 263 22.52 13.45 23.18
N ILE A 264 22.29 13.51 21.87
CA ILE A 264 22.96 12.63 20.90
C ILE A 264 24.32 13.26 20.60
N GLU A 265 25.38 12.74 21.21
CA GLU A 265 26.73 13.01 20.72
C GLU A 265 26.91 12.27 19.41
N THR A 266 27.23 13.02 18.38
CA THR A 266 27.31 12.57 16.99
C THR A 266 28.23 11.37 16.85
N GLU A 267 27.71 10.34 16.15
CA GLU A 267 28.39 9.14 15.62
C GLU A 267 28.23 7.82 16.38
N SER A 268 27.56 7.76 17.53
CA SER A 268 27.26 6.47 18.18
C SER A 268 25.99 6.53 19.05
N PHE A 269 25.10 5.55 18.93
CA PHE A 269 23.84 5.44 19.70
C PHE A 269 23.87 4.49 20.93
N PRO A 270 24.99 4.25 21.65
CA PRO A 270 25.05 3.15 22.62
C PRO A 270 24.17 3.41 23.85
N ASN A 271 23.76 4.67 24.09
CA ASN A 271 23.02 5.06 25.29
C ASN A 271 21.63 5.67 25.01
N ALA A 272 21.12 5.56 23.78
CA ALA A 272 19.79 6.08 23.46
C ALA A 272 18.72 5.22 24.16
N LYS A 273 17.95 5.82 25.06
CA LYS A 273 16.76 5.21 25.68
C LYS A 273 15.52 5.61 24.90
N PHE A 274 14.77 4.62 24.46
CA PHE A 274 13.50 4.83 23.77
C PHE A 274 12.38 4.64 24.77
N LYS A 275 11.52 5.65 24.89
CA LYS A 275 10.29 5.55 25.65
C LYS A 275 9.15 5.32 24.67
N VAL A 276 8.50 4.18 24.78
CA VAL A 276 7.37 3.79 23.91
C VAL A 276 6.11 3.76 24.75
N ALA A 277 5.17 4.65 24.45
CA ALA A 277 3.85 4.66 25.05
C ALA A 277 2.87 3.87 24.15
N ARG A 278 2.24 2.82 24.70
CA ARG A 278 1.29 1.97 23.95
C ARG A 278 -0.13 2.14 24.49
N GLY A 279 -1.03 2.61 23.63
CA GLY A 279 -2.46 2.72 23.92
C GLY A 279 -2.82 3.84 24.91
N SER A 280 -4.10 3.90 25.29
CA SER A 280 -4.66 4.93 26.19
C SER A 280 -4.22 4.77 27.66
N ALA A 281 -3.60 3.65 28.01
CA ALA A 281 -3.25 3.30 29.40
C ALA A 281 -1.94 3.92 29.92
N CYS A 282 -1.23 4.74 29.13
CA CYS A 282 0.01 5.43 29.53
C CYS A 282 1.09 4.53 30.18
N LEU A 283 1.13 3.23 29.86
CA LEU A 283 2.26 2.39 30.21
C LEU A 283 3.42 2.74 29.29
N ALA A 284 4.51 3.20 29.88
CA ALA A 284 5.71 3.58 29.16
C ALA A 284 6.80 2.55 29.40
N TYR A 285 7.25 1.92 28.34
CA TYR A 285 8.38 1.00 28.38
C TYR A 285 9.63 1.75 27.94
N GLU A 286 10.69 1.64 28.75
CA GLU A 286 12.01 2.13 28.40
C GLU A 286 12.88 0.96 27.98
N PHE A 287 13.43 1.02 26.77
CA PHE A 287 14.40 0.03 26.30
C PHE A 287 15.54 0.72 25.56
N THR A 288 16.69 0.05 25.55
CA THR A 288 17.89 0.48 24.84
C THR A 288 18.03 -0.26 23.51
N LEU A 289 18.86 0.23 22.59
CA LEU A 289 19.15 -0.45 21.33
C LEU A 289 19.71 -1.88 21.54
N ALA A 290 20.33 -2.16 22.68
CA ALA A 290 20.83 -3.49 23.04
C ALA A 290 19.71 -4.48 23.39
N ASP A 291 18.53 -4.01 23.78
CA ASP A 291 17.39 -4.84 24.19
C ASP A 291 16.54 -5.30 22.98
N LEU A 292 16.71 -4.66 21.81
CA LEU A 292 15.92 -4.91 20.59
C LEU A 292 15.95 -6.35 20.05
N PRO A 293 17.08 -7.10 20.07
CA PRO A 293 17.08 -8.48 19.60
C PRO A 293 16.19 -9.42 20.42
N CYS A 294 15.77 -8.98 21.63
CA CYS A 294 15.07 -9.81 22.60
C CYS A 294 13.58 -9.46 22.72
N LEU A 295 13.08 -8.45 21.99
CA LEU A 295 11.67 -8.07 22.04
C LEU A 295 10.84 -8.99 21.16
N ASN A 296 9.98 -9.78 21.81
CA ASN A 296 8.96 -10.58 21.14
C ASN A 296 8.01 -9.66 20.37
N PRO A 297 7.78 -9.86 19.07
CA PRO A 297 6.91 -9.00 18.26
C PRO A 297 5.43 -9.00 18.73
N ASN A 298 5.06 -9.90 19.64
CA ASN A 298 3.71 -10.00 20.20
C ASN A 298 3.54 -9.30 21.56
N ASP A 299 4.62 -8.90 22.24
CA ASP A 299 4.59 -8.12 23.49
C ASP A 299 4.52 -6.60 23.22
#